data_AF-A0A9D4KAE6-F1
#
_entry.id   AF-A0A9D4KAE6-F1
#
_cell.length_a   1.000
_cell.length_b   1.000
_cell.length_c   1.000
_cell.angle_alpha   90.00
_cell.angle_beta   90.00
_cell.angle_gamma   90.00
#
_symmetry.space_group_name_H-M   'P 1'
#
loop_
_entity.id
_entity.type
_entity.pdbx_description
1 polymer ?
#
loop_
_entity_poly.entity_id
_entity_poly.type
_entity_poly.pdbx_seq_one_letter_code
_entity_poly.pdbx_strand_id
1 'polypeptide(L)'
;MRPLSGDAYKVFIELLKGNYRNPVSQRSKAEKNAIILFWRRRSRLEIKEDKLFYDGKVVVKESDLRNKVKQSVRSIKGGGARSVAYSLKEKYAGVSERLKSERC
;
A
#
# COMPACT_ATOMS: atom_id res chain seq x y z
N MET A 1 -5.62 1.96 -4.58
CA MET A 1 -5.01 0.93 -3.72
C MET A 1 -5.37 1.22 -2.26
N ARG A 2 -5.36 0.25 -1.34
CA ARG A 2 -5.34 0.47 0.13
C ARG A 2 -3.91 0.19 0.63
N PRO A 3 -3.53 0.60 1.86
CA PRO A 3 -2.28 0.15 2.45
C PRO A 3 -2.28 -1.38 2.50
N LEU A 4 -1.11 -2.00 2.32
CA LEU A 4 -0.98 -3.45 2.35
C LEU A 4 -0.52 -3.92 3.72
N SER A 5 -1.04 -5.06 4.17
CA SER A 5 -0.43 -5.77 5.30
C SER A 5 1.00 -6.19 4.95
N GLY A 6 1.84 -6.43 5.97
CA GLY A 6 3.23 -6.84 5.77
C GLY A 6 3.36 -8.07 4.85
N ASP A 7 2.51 -9.06 5.06
CA ASP A 7 2.50 -10.30 4.27
C ASP A 7 2.06 -10.06 2.82
N ALA A 8 0.99 -9.29 2.62
CA ALA A 8 0.54 -8.94 1.27
C ALA A 8 1.60 -8.14 0.51
N TYR A 9 2.32 -7.25 1.19
CA TYR A 9 3.42 -6.49 0.59
C TYR A 9 4.55 -7.43 0.12
N LYS A 10 4.96 -8.39 0.96
CA LYS A 10 5.99 -9.38 0.60
C LYS A 10 5.57 -10.21 -0.61
N VAL A 11 4.35 -10.74 -0.60
CA VAL A 11 3.78 -11.51 -1.71
C VAL A 11 3.81 -10.71 -3.01
N PHE A 12 3.44 -9.42 -2.98
CA PHE A 12 3.48 -8.57 -4.18
C PHE A 12 4.90 -8.41 -4.73
N ILE A 13 5.90 -8.21 -3.85
CA ILE A 13 7.29 -8.09 -4.25
C ILE A 13 7.78 -9.41 -4.88
N GLU A 14 7.52 -10.55 -4.23
CA GLU A 14 7.92 -11.87 -4.74
C GLU A 14 7.25 -12.20 -6.08
N LEU A 15 5.97 -11.87 -6.25
CA LEU A 15 5.26 -12.06 -7.51
C LEU A 15 5.83 -11.19 -8.63
N LEU A 16 6.15 -9.92 -8.36
CA LEU A 16 6.76 -9.03 -9.36
C LEU A 16 8.18 -9.45 -9.73
N LYS A 17 8.95 -9.97 -8.77
CA LYS A 17 10.29 -10.52 -9.01
C LYS A 17 10.27 -11.89 -9.68
N GLY A 18 9.10 -12.54 -9.82
CA GLY A 18 8.98 -13.89 -10.36
C GLY A 18 9.45 -15.01 -9.40
N ASN A 19 9.62 -14.70 -8.12
CA ASN A 19 10.20 -15.60 -7.12
C ASN A 19 9.16 -16.29 -6.23
N TYR A 20 7.86 -16.00 -6.41
CA TYR A 20 6.81 -16.61 -5.60
C TYR A 20 6.59 -18.09 -5.97
N ARG A 21 7.01 -19.01 -5.09
CA ARG A 21 6.97 -20.47 -5.34
C ARG A 21 6.00 -21.26 -4.45
N ASN A 22 5.26 -20.60 -3.55
CA ASN A 22 4.38 -21.31 -2.62
C ASN A 22 3.26 -22.08 -3.36
N PRO A 23 3.16 -23.41 -3.19
CA PRO A 23 2.12 -24.24 -3.79
C PRO A 23 0.71 -23.81 -3.32
N VAL A 24 -0.30 -23.96 -4.18
CA VAL A 24 -1.69 -23.54 -3.89
C VAL A 24 -2.24 -24.11 -2.58
N SER A 25 -1.88 -25.36 -2.28
CA SER A 25 -2.30 -26.10 -1.07
C SER A 25 -1.75 -25.52 0.23
N GLN A 26 -0.58 -24.88 0.20
CA GLN A 26 0.11 -24.35 1.39
C GLN A 26 -0.16 -22.86 1.63
N ARG A 27 -0.84 -22.18 0.69
CA ARG A 27 -1.12 -20.74 0.80
C ARG A 27 -2.15 -20.47 1.89
N SER A 28 -1.80 -19.56 2.78
CA SER A 28 -2.73 -18.98 3.74
C SER A 28 -3.86 -18.21 3.04
N LYS A 29 -4.96 -17.98 3.77
CA LYS A 29 -6.08 -17.15 3.28
C LYS A 29 -5.61 -15.73 2.91
N ALA A 30 -4.68 -15.16 3.69
CA ALA A 30 -4.11 -13.85 3.44
C ALA A 30 -3.32 -13.81 2.13
N GLU A 31 -2.46 -14.80 1.88
CA GLU A 31 -1.72 -14.91 0.62
C GLU A 31 -2.63 -15.10 -0.59
N LYS A 32 -3.65 -15.97 -0.49
CA LYS A 32 -4.63 -16.17 -1.57
C LYS A 32 -5.31 -14.85 -1.95
N ASN A 33 -5.76 -14.10 -0.95
CA ASN A 33 -6.36 -12.79 -1.16
C ASN A 33 -5.36 -11.78 -1.76
N ALA A 34 -4.11 -11.78 -1.30
CA ALA A 34 -3.07 -10.93 -1.83
C ALA A 34 -2.79 -11.23 -3.31
N ILE A 35 -2.66 -12.50 -3.70
CA ILE A 35 -2.44 -12.92 -5.08
C ILE A 35 -3.59 -12.47 -5.99
N ILE A 36 -4.84 -12.63 -5.55
CA ILE A 36 -6.01 -12.17 -6.32
C ILE A 36 -5.94 -10.65 -6.51
N LEU A 37 -5.66 -9.89 -5.45
CA LEU A 37 -5.52 -8.44 -5.52
C LEU A 37 -4.37 -8.01 -6.42
N PHE A 38 -3.27 -8.76 -6.41
CA PHE A 38 -2.11 -8.54 -7.27
C PHE A 38 -2.49 -8.62 -8.74
N TRP A 39 -3.09 -9.74 -9.16
CA TRP A 39 -3.46 -9.93 -10.57
C TRP A 39 -4.50 -8.93 -11.07
N ARG A 40 -5.46 -8.54 -10.23
CA ARG A 40 -6.43 -7.47 -10.55
C ARG A 40 -5.79 -6.10 -10.78
N ARG A 41 -4.56 -5.89 -10.31
CA ARG A 41 -3.86 -4.60 -10.30
C ARG A 41 -2.53 -4.64 -11.05
N ARG A 42 -2.17 -5.79 -11.65
CA ARG A 42 -0.85 -6.08 -12.18
C ARG A 42 -0.33 -5.03 -13.17
N SER A 43 -1.19 -4.52 -14.04
CA SER A 43 -0.83 -3.53 -15.06
C SER A 43 -0.35 -2.19 -14.50
N ARG A 44 -0.64 -1.91 -13.22
CA ARG A 44 -0.32 -0.65 -12.55
C ARG A 44 0.75 -0.79 -11.48
N LEU A 45 1.27 -2.00 -11.29
CA LEU A 45 2.24 -2.34 -10.24
C LEU A 45 3.64 -2.42 -10.81
N GLU A 46 4.58 -1.79 -10.12
CA GLU A 46 6.00 -1.74 -10.48
C GLU A 46 6.88 -1.88 -9.24
N ILE A 47 8.10 -2.39 -9.42
CA ILE A 47 9.16 -2.30 -8.40
C ILE A 47 10.19 -1.29 -8.89
N LYS A 48 10.56 -0.34 -8.02
CA LYS A 48 11.70 0.56 -8.21
C LYS A 48 12.47 0.63 -6.90
N GLU A 49 13.79 0.46 -6.93
CA GLU A 49 14.66 0.50 -5.73
C GLU A 49 14.12 -0.36 -4.56
N ASP A 50 13.67 -1.59 -4.85
CA ASP A 50 13.04 -2.51 -3.89
C ASP A 50 11.75 -2.01 -3.20
N LYS A 51 11.17 -0.91 -3.67
CA LYS A 51 9.89 -0.40 -3.21
C LYS A 51 8.80 -0.73 -4.22
N LEU A 52 7.62 -1.03 -3.71
CA LEU A 52 6.42 -1.29 -4.49
C LEU A 52 5.76 0.03 -4.87
N PHE A 53 5.48 0.22 -6.16
CA PHE A 53 4.76 1.36 -6.69
C PHE A 53 3.42 0.92 -7.30
N TYR A 54 2.42 1.80 -7.19
CA TYR A 54 1.11 1.66 -7.82
C TYR A 54 0.72 2.99 -8.46
N ASP A 55 0.49 3.02 -9.78
CA ASP A 55 0.23 4.25 -10.55
C ASP A 55 1.27 5.35 -10.25
N GLY A 56 2.56 4.98 -10.23
CA GLY A 56 3.67 5.89 -9.95
C GLY A 56 3.84 6.31 -8.49
N LYS A 57 2.99 5.84 -7.56
CA LYS A 57 3.03 6.21 -6.14
C LYS A 57 3.52 5.07 -5.25
N VAL A 58 4.25 5.40 -4.19
CA VAL A 58 4.78 4.39 -3.26
C VAL A 58 3.64 3.72 -2.50
N VAL A 59 3.57 2.39 -2.53
CA VAL A 59 2.64 1.63 -1.71
C VAL A 59 3.15 1.56 -0.28
N VAL A 60 2.33 1.96 0.68
CA VAL A 60 2.68 1.99 2.10
C VAL A 60 2.21 0.71 2.78
N LYS A 61 3.07 0.16 3.64
CA LYS A 61 2.69 -0.91 4.58
C LYS A 61 1.82 -0.33 5.68
N GLU A 62 0.82 -1.08 6.14
CA GLU A 62 -0.05 -0.66 7.26
C GLU A 62 0.76 -0.28 8.51
N SER A 63 1.82 -1.02 8.82
CA SER A 63 2.73 -0.73 9.94
C SER A 63 3.40 0.64 9.84
N ASP A 64 3.72 1.08 8.63
CA ASP A 64 4.53 2.27 8.38
C ASP A 64 3.67 3.50 8.16
N LEU A 65 2.35 3.32 7.96
CA LEU A 65 1.40 4.38 7.67
C LEU A 65 1.44 5.50 8.72
N ARG A 66 1.39 5.13 10.01
CA ARG A 66 1.42 6.11 11.11
C ARG A 66 2.69 6.96 11.09
N ASN A 67 3.83 6.36 10.78
CA ASN A 67 5.11 7.05 10.71
C ASN A 67 5.16 7.98 9.49
N LYS A 68 4.64 7.55 8.34
CA LYS A 68 4.54 8.40 7.14
C LYS A 68 3.62 9.60 7.34
N VAL A 69 2.50 9.41 8.03
CA VAL A 69 1.60 10.52 8.40
C VAL A 69 2.32 11.52 9.31
N LYS A 70 2.97 11.06 10.39
CA LYS A 70 3.75 11.94 11.28
C LYS A 70 4.85 12.71 10.54
N GLN A 71 5.55 12.04 9.63
CA GLN A 71 6.59 12.68 8.80
C GLN A 71 5.99 13.77 7.91
N SER A 72 4.84 13.51 7.27
CA SER A 72 4.17 14.50 6.42
C SER A 72 3.65 15.69 7.23
N VAL A 73 3.15 15.48 8.45
CA VAL A 73 2.71 16.57 9.35
C VAL A 73 3.90 17.46 9.71
N ARG A 74 5.03 16.86 10.10
CA ARG A 74 6.25 17.61 10.43
C ARG A 74 6.79 18.40 9.24
N SER A 75 6.72 17.85 8.01
CA SER A 75 7.23 18.56 6.83
C SER A 75 6.41 19.78 6.41
N ILE A 76 5.11 19.80 6.73
CA ILE A 76 4.17 20.84 6.25
C ILE A 76 4.12 22.06 7.20
N LYS A 77 4.87 22.03 8.32
CA LYS A 77 5.11 23.15 9.27
C LYS A 77 3.97 24.18 9.34
N GLY A 78 2.81 23.78 9.88
CA GLY A 78 1.68 24.68 10.12
C GLY A 78 0.54 24.63 9.09
N GLY A 79 0.67 23.85 8.01
CA GLY A 79 -0.47 23.55 7.15
C GLY A 79 -1.50 22.65 7.83
N GLY A 80 -2.78 22.91 7.59
CA GLY A 80 -3.89 22.14 8.16
C GLY A 80 -3.98 20.70 7.64
N ALA A 81 -4.91 19.92 8.21
CA ALA A 81 -5.12 18.50 7.86
C ALA A 81 -5.31 18.26 6.35
N ARG A 82 -5.95 19.21 5.65
CA ARG A 82 -6.16 19.14 4.20
C ARG A 82 -4.83 19.13 3.43
N SER A 83 -3.88 19.99 3.79
CA SER A 83 -2.56 20.05 3.15
C SER A 83 -1.78 18.75 3.36
N VAL A 84 -1.87 18.18 4.57
CA VAL A 84 -1.28 16.86 4.89
C VAL A 84 -1.88 15.76 4.04
N ALA A 85 -3.21 15.72 3.93
CA ALA A 85 -3.92 14.73 3.12
C ALA A 85 -3.52 14.83 1.63
N TYR A 86 -3.42 16.03 1.05
CA TYR A 86 -2.98 16.20 -0.32
C TYR A 86 -1.55 15.70 -0.54
N SER A 87 -0.59 16.12 0.29
CA SER A 87 0.81 15.68 0.22
C SER A 87 0.93 14.15 0.31
N LEU A 88 0.17 13.52 1.21
CA LEU A 88 0.17 12.06 1.33
C LEU A 88 -0.44 11.37 0.10
N LYS A 89 -1.53 11.92 -0.44
CA LYS A 89 -2.23 11.35 -1.61
C LYS A 89 -1.43 11.49 -2.90
N GLU A 90 -0.57 12.51 -2.98
CA GLU A 90 0.36 12.71 -4.08
C GLU A 90 1.50 11.67 -4.03
N LYS A 91 2.10 11.46 -2.86
CA LYS A 91 3.30 10.61 -2.70
C LYS A 91 3.00 9.12 -2.56
N TYR A 92 1.86 8.78 -1.94
CA TYR A 92 1.60 7.41 -1.49
C TYR A 92 0.29 6.85 -2.07
N ALA A 93 0.35 5.59 -2.49
CA ALA A 93 -0.81 4.83 -2.88
C ALA A 93 -1.53 4.30 -1.62
N GLY A 94 -2.82 4.59 -1.51
CA GLY A 94 -3.69 4.00 -0.48
C GLY A 94 -3.80 4.75 0.83
N VAL A 95 -3.30 5.98 0.92
CA VAL A 95 -3.54 6.86 2.08
C VAL A 95 -4.90 7.58 2.02
N SER A 96 -5.82 7.10 1.16
CA SER A 96 -7.18 7.65 1.06
C SER A 96 -8.01 7.20 2.25
N GLU A 97 -8.43 8.15 3.09
CA GLU A 97 -9.57 7.93 3.98
C GLU A 97 -10.82 7.68 3.13
N ARG A 98 -11.43 6.51 3.30
CA ARG A 98 -12.89 6.47 3.30
C ARG A 98 -13.23 6.50 4.78
N LEU A 99 -13.75 7.61 5.29
CA LEU A 99 -14.49 7.59 6.55
C LEU A 99 -15.49 6.44 6.40
N LYS A 100 -15.31 5.37 7.18
CA LYS A 100 -16.46 4.51 7.45
C LYS A 100 -17.44 5.45 8.14
N SER A 101 -18.47 5.91 7.42
CA SER A 101 -19.66 6.36 8.12
C SER A 101 -20.15 5.12 8.84
N GLU A 102 -19.87 5.03 10.14
CA GLU A 102 -20.77 4.31 11.02
C GLU A 102 -22.13 4.96 10.76
N ARG A 103 -23.03 4.20 10.11
CA ARG A 103 -24.41 4.65 9.98
C ARG A 103 -24.93 4.76 11.40
N CYS A 104 -25.28 5.98 11.81
CA CYS A 104 -26.18 6.21 12.93
C CYS A 104 -27.51 5.49 12.67
#